data_AF-A0A0J8RBI2-F1
#
_entry.id   AF-A0A0J8RBI2-F1
#
_cell.length_a   1.000
_cell.length_b   1.000
_cell.length_c   1.000
_cell.angle_alpha   90.00
_cell.angle_beta   90.00
_cell.angle_gamma   90.00
#
_symmetry.space_group_name_H-M   'P 1'
#
loop_
_entity.id
_entity.type
_entity.pdbx_description
1 polymer ?
#
loop_
_entity_poly.entity_id
_entity_poly.type
_entity_poly.pdbx_seq_one_letter_code
_entity_poly.pdbx_strand_id
1 'polypeptide(L)'
;MSNPGQLFLLADHVKLSLLERQRAISLSLEPNSQDGEISRSLESLRDGIESVEKEARRLEEDGDSSFVDLKEEASNLPQQLHDLESQFYENPSSSSKDTISSPNDPSLAEDFIMQEQDDQLDRLGESIGRQHQLSIQIGDELEGQVALLDEVDGHVDRHIGRLDGARRRLGKFKRNARESRGIMWIIGLIILLVILIVILK
;
A
#
# COMPACT_ATOMS: atom_id res chain seq x y z
N MET A 1 27.98 -17.76 -38.25
CA MET A 1 28.38 -18.45 -37.01
C MET A 1 27.86 -17.57 -35.91
N SER A 2 26.86 -18.05 -35.17
CA SER A 2 26.26 -17.30 -34.08
C SER A 2 27.25 -17.32 -32.92
N ASN A 3 27.75 -16.17 -32.52
CA ASN A 3 28.70 -16.08 -31.41
C ASN A 3 27.93 -16.26 -30.09
N PRO A 4 28.41 -17.05 -29.11
CA PRO A 4 27.78 -17.17 -27.79
C PRO A 4 27.43 -15.82 -27.15
N GLY A 5 28.29 -14.81 -27.26
CA GLY A 5 28.01 -13.46 -26.75
C GLY A 5 26.76 -12.81 -27.36
N GLN A 6 26.49 -13.03 -28.66
CA GLN A 6 25.27 -12.54 -29.30
C GLN A 6 24.02 -13.27 -28.79
N LEU A 7 24.16 -14.56 -28.43
CA LEU A 7 23.06 -15.33 -27.85
C LEU A 7 22.75 -14.87 -26.43
N PHE A 8 23.76 -14.48 -25.65
CA PHE A 8 23.55 -13.88 -24.32
C PHE A 8 22.83 -12.53 -24.39
N LEU A 9 23.19 -11.67 -25.36
CA LEU A 9 22.48 -10.42 -25.61
C LEU A 9 21.03 -10.65 -26.05
N LEU A 10 20.80 -11.63 -26.93
CA LEU A 10 19.45 -12.01 -27.33
C LEU A 10 18.66 -12.53 -26.11
N ALA A 11 19.27 -13.38 -25.28
CA ALA A 11 18.66 -13.86 -24.05
C ALA A 11 18.29 -12.70 -23.11
N ASP A 12 19.13 -11.69 -22.95
CA ASP A 12 18.80 -10.50 -22.15
C ASP A 12 17.63 -9.69 -22.73
N HIS A 13 17.56 -9.55 -24.05
CA HIS A 13 16.39 -8.94 -24.69
C HIS A 13 15.10 -9.74 -24.43
N VAL A 14 15.17 -11.08 -24.47
CA VAL A 14 14.05 -11.94 -24.09
C VAL A 14 13.67 -11.72 -22.62
N LYS A 15 14.64 -11.62 -21.71
CA LYS A 15 14.38 -11.35 -20.29
C LYS A 15 13.64 -10.02 -20.10
N LEU A 16 14.10 -8.94 -20.74
CA LEU A 16 13.44 -7.63 -20.68
C LEU A 16 12.02 -7.70 -21.24
N SER A 17 11.83 -8.36 -22.39
CA SER A 17 10.50 -8.54 -22.99
C SER A 17 9.55 -9.34 -22.09
N LEU A 18 10.06 -10.36 -21.39
CA LEU A 18 9.29 -11.13 -20.41
C LEU A 18 8.93 -10.30 -19.17
N LEU A 19 9.85 -9.48 -18.66
CA LEU A 19 9.56 -8.56 -17.55
C LEU A 19 8.48 -7.54 -17.94
N GLU A 20 8.56 -6.97 -19.14
CA GLU A 20 7.56 -6.01 -19.62
C GLU A 20 6.19 -6.67 -19.80
N ARG A 21 6.16 -7.91 -20.30
CA ARG A 21 4.93 -8.72 -20.34
C ARG A 21 4.37 -8.97 -18.94
N GLN A 22 5.20 -9.34 -17.96
CA GLN A 22 4.74 -9.55 -16.57
C GLN A 22 4.14 -8.28 -15.97
N ARG A 23 4.76 -7.13 -16.24
CA ARG A 23 4.24 -5.82 -15.84
C ARG A 23 2.92 -5.48 -16.54
N ALA A 24 2.81 -5.72 -17.85
CA ALA A 24 1.55 -5.51 -18.57
C ALA A 24 0.41 -6.35 -17.98
N ILE A 25 0.68 -7.61 -17.61
CA ILE A 25 -0.29 -8.48 -16.95
C ILE A 25 -0.67 -7.94 -15.56
N SER A 26 0.29 -7.47 -14.76
CA SER A 26 0.01 -6.93 -13.42
C SER A 26 -0.85 -5.66 -13.48
N LEU A 27 -0.63 -4.83 -14.51
CA LEU A 27 -1.41 -3.63 -14.81
C LEU A 27 -2.72 -3.89 -15.56
N SER A 28 -3.06 -5.16 -15.84
CA SER A 28 -4.24 -5.54 -16.63
C SER A 28 -4.32 -4.89 -18.02
N LEU A 29 -3.15 -4.63 -18.63
CA LEU A 29 -2.99 -4.16 -20.02
C LEU A 29 -3.10 -5.35 -20.99
N GLU A 30 -3.45 -5.11 -22.26
CA GLU A 30 -3.56 -6.16 -23.27
C GLU A 30 -2.19 -6.84 -23.50
N PRO A 31 -2.02 -8.14 -23.18
CA PRO A 31 -0.70 -8.80 -23.20
C PRO A 31 -0.22 -9.19 -24.61
N ASN A 32 -1.12 -9.18 -25.60
CA ASN A 32 -0.96 -9.96 -26.82
C ASN A 32 -0.02 -9.34 -27.87
N SER A 33 0.40 -8.08 -27.72
CA SER A 33 1.22 -7.42 -28.72
C SER A 33 2.68 -7.91 -28.68
N GLN A 34 3.15 -8.36 -27.52
CA GLN A 34 4.55 -8.76 -27.32
C GLN A 34 4.79 -10.27 -27.44
N ASP A 35 3.76 -11.10 -27.23
CA ASP A 35 3.88 -12.57 -27.24
C ASP A 35 4.44 -13.12 -28.57
N GLY A 36 4.11 -12.49 -29.70
CA GLY A 36 4.61 -12.88 -31.01
C GLY A 36 6.08 -12.53 -31.27
N GLU A 37 6.60 -11.46 -30.64
CA GLU A 37 8.04 -11.13 -30.70
C GLU A 37 8.83 -12.05 -29.76
N ILE A 38 8.33 -12.27 -28.54
CA ILE A 38 8.95 -13.17 -27.57
C ILE A 38 9.09 -14.58 -28.15
N SER A 39 8.02 -15.12 -28.75
CA SER A 39 8.05 -16.44 -29.39
C SER A 39 9.11 -16.54 -30.48
N ARG A 40 9.25 -15.50 -31.32
CA ARG A 40 10.27 -15.46 -32.39
C ARG A 40 11.68 -15.35 -31.83
N SER A 41 11.88 -14.55 -30.80
CA SER A 41 13.18 -14.41 -30.14
C SER A 41 13.61 -15.69 -29.41
N LEU A 42 12.68 -16.42 -28.79
CA LEU A 42 12.94 -17.74 -28.19
C LEU A 42 13.34 -18.76 -29.25
N GLU A 43 12.64 -18.81 -30.39
CA GLU A 43 13.02 -19.70 -31.50
C GLU A 43 14.41 -19.32 -32.06
N SER A 44 14.68 -18.03 -32.25
CA SER A 44 15.99 -17.57 -32.71
C SER A 44 17.12 -17.90 -31.73
N LEU A 45 16.85 -17.83 -30.42
CA LEU A 45 17.81 -18.20 -29.39
C LEU A 45 18.08 -19.71 -29.42
N ARG A 46 17.02 -20.51 -29.52
CA ARG A 46 17.07 -21.97 -29.65
C ARG A 46 17.87 -22.42 -30.88
N ASP A 47 17.56 -21.88 -32.05
CA ASP A 47 18.28 -22.16 -33.29
C ASP A 47 19.75 -21.75 -33.20
N GLY A 48 20.02 -20.63 -32.54
CA GLY A 48 21.36 -20.14 -32.28
C GLY A 48 22.18 -21.08 -31.40
N ILE A 49 21.61 -21.56 -30.30
CA ILE A 49 22.23 -22.54 -29.40
C ILE A 49 22.51 -23.84 -30.14
N GLU A 50 21.54 -24.35 -30.92
CA GLU A 50 21.73 -25.57 -31.71
C GLU A 50 22.86 -25.41 -32.74
N SER A 51 22.98 -24.24 -33.38
CA SER A 51 24.09 -23.93 -34.29
C SER A 51 25.45 -23.97 -33.56
N VAL A 52 25.54 -23.38 -32.37
CA VAL A 52 26.78 -23.36 -31.57
C VAL A 52 27.15 -24.77 -31.13
N GLU A 53 26.19 -25.58 -30.69
CA GLU A 53 26.44 -26.98 -30.31
C GLU A 53 26.92 -27.83 -31.50
N LYS A 54 26.35 -27.62 -32.69
CA LYS A 54 26.80 -28.30 -33.92
C LYS A 54 28.22 -27.90 -34.30
N GLU A 55 28.54 -26.60 -34.18
CA GLU A 55 29.88 -26.08 -34.45
C GLU A 55 30.90 -26.65 -33.46
N ALA A 56 30.53 -26.70 -32.18
CA ALA A 56 31.33 -27.31 -31.13
C ALA A 56 31.63 -28.79 -31.46
N ARG A 57 30.63 -29.59 -31.83
CA ARG A 57 30.86 -31.00 -32.23
C ARG A 57 31.79 -31.15 -33.43
N ARG A 58 31.70 -30.26 -34.43
CA ARG A 58 32.62 -30.29 -35.58
C ARG A 58 34.07 -30.05 -35.16
N LEU A 59 34.30 -29.07 -34.30
CA LEU A 59 35.64 -28.78 -33.77
C LEU A 59 36.18 -29.94 -32.92
N GLU A 60 35.32 -30.62 -32.17
CA GLU A 60 35.67 -31.84 -31.41
C GLU A 60 36.11 -32.97 -32.35
N GLU A 61 35.40 -33.19 -33.46
CA GLU A 61 35.74 -34.20 -34.48
C GLU A 61 37.04 -33.88 -35.22
N ASP A 62 37.30 -32.61 -35.49
CA ASP A 62 38.53 -32.12 -36.14
C ASP A 62 39.74 -32.10 -35.18
N GLY A 63 39.52 -32.36 -33.88
CA GLY A 63 40.57 -32.37 -32.85
C GLY A 63 41.08 -30.98 -32.46
N ASP A 64 40.29 -29.94 -32.74
CA ASP A 64 40.62 -28.55 -32.38
C ASP A 64 40.29 -28.28 -30.90
N SER A 65 41.28 -27.78 -30.16
CA SER A 65 41.11 -27.42 -28.74
C SER A 65 40.11 -26.28 -28.51
N SER A 66 39.84 -25.43 -29.51
CA SER A 66 38.88 -24.33 -29.40
C SER A 66 37.44 -24.77 -29.13
N PHE A 67 37.11 -26.05 -29.36
CA PHE A 67 35.84 -26.64 -28.92
C PHE A 67 35.59 -26.47 -27.41
N VAL A 68 36.65 -26.61 -26.59
CA VAL A 68 36.52 -26.55 -25.12
C VAL A 68 36.06 -25.17 -24.69
N ASP A 69 36.71 -24.12 -25.21
CA ASP A 69 36.37 -22.72 -24.91
C ASP A 69 34.93 -22.40 -25.34
N LEU A 70 34.55 -22.82 -26.56
CA LEU A 70 33.21 -22.58 -27.10
C LEU A 70 32.12 -23.27 -26.27
N LYS A 71 32.37 -24.51 -25.84
CA LYS A 71 31.44 -25.29 -25.02
C LYS A 71 31.35 -24.74 -23.60
N GLU A 72 32.45 -24.26 -23.04
CA GLU A 72 32.46 -23.59 -21.73
C GLU A 72 31.64 -22.31 -21.76
N GLU A 73 31.86 -21.46 -22.77
CA GLU A 73 31.12 -20.21 -22.96
C GLU A 73 29.62 -20.44 -23.17
N ALA A 74 29.25 -21.48 -23.92
CA ALA A 74 27.85 -21.79 -24.21
C ALA A 74 27.14 -22.66 -23.14
N SER A 75 27.85 -23.15 -22.12
CA SER A 75 27.33 -24.16 -21.19
C SER A 75 26.07 -23.74 -20.42
N ASN A 76 25.89 -22.45 -20.16
CA ASN A 76 24.75 -21.91 -19.41
C ASN A 76 23.53 -21.55 -20.28
N LEU A 77 23.71 -21.38 -21.60
CA LEU A 77 22.65 -20.96 -22.52
C LEU A 77 21.46 -21.95 -22.58
N PRO A 78 21.66 -23.29 -22.61
CA PRO A 78 20.54 -24.24 -22.63
C PRO A 78 19.66 -24.16 -21.38
N GLN A 79 20.26 -24.00 -20.20
CA GLN A 79 19.49 -23.86 -18.96
C GLN A 79 18.73 -22.54 -18.93
N GLN A 80 19.36 -21.44 -19.36
CA GLN A 80 18.68 -20.15 -19.46
C GLN A 80 17.51 -20.19 -20.45
N LEU A 81 17.67 -20.82 -21.62
CA LEU A 81 16.58 -21.00 -22.57
C LEU A 81 15.40 -21.75 -21.93
N HIS A 82 15.67 -22.86 -21.24
CA HIS A 82 14.63 -23.61 -20.52
C HIS A 82 13.89 -22.73 -19.50
N ASP A 83 14.62 -21.95 -18.72
CA ASP A 83 14.04 -21.04 -17.74
C ASP A 83 13.18 -19.95 -18.41
N LEU A 84 13.62 -19.38 -19.53
CA LEU A 84 12.87 -18.38 -20.30
C LEU A 84 11.60 -18.98 -20.93
N GLU A 85 11.69 -20.17 -21.51
CA GLU A 85 10.55 -20.92 -22.03
C GLU A 85 9.55 -21.25 -20.93
N SER A 86 10.02 -21.67 -19.75
CA SER A 86 9.16 -21.98 -18.60
C SER A 86 8.39 -20.76 -18.10
N GLN A 87 8.97 -19.56 -18.19
CA GLN A 87 8.26 -18.33 -17.84
C GLN A 87 7.25 -17.87 -18.87
N PHE A 88 7.53 -18.18 -20.13
CA PHE A 88 6.65 -17.78 -21.21
C PHE A 88 5.44 -18.71 -21.34
N TYR A 89 5.67 -20.03 -21.31
CA TYR A 89 4.65 -21.05 -21.57
C TYR A 89 4.12 -21.76 -20.32
N GLU A 90 4.93 -21.90 -19.27
CA GLU A 90 4.60 -22.68 -18.09
C GLU A 90 4.39 -21.81 -16.84
N ASN A 91 4.20 -22.47 -15.69
CA ASN A 91 4.07 -21.81 -14.42
C ASN A 91 5.48 -21.46 -13.89
N PRO A 92 5.84 -20.18 -13.72
CA PRO A 92 7.20 -19.77 -13.43
C PRO A 92 7.68 -20.31 -12.08
N SER A 93 8.82 -20.99 -12.08
CA SER A 93 9.53 -21.46 -10.89
C SER A 93 10.37 -20.34 -10.26
N SER A 94 10.84 -20.49 -9.02
CA SER A 94 11.74 -19.50 -8.39
C SER A 94 13.04 -19.32 -9.18
N SER A 95 13.65 -20.42 -9.64
CA SER A 95 14.86 -20.40 -10.49
C SER A 95 14.65 -19.56 -11.74
N SER A 96 13.52 -19.76 -12.42
CA SER A 96 13.23 -19.03 -13.64
C SER A 96 13.08 -17.52 -13.39
N LYS A 97 12.48 -17.12 -12.27
CA LYS A 97 12.38 -15.70 -11.87
C LYS A 97 13.75 -15.07 -11.60
N ASP A 98 14.65 -15.81 -10.97
CA ASP A 98 16.01 -15.32 -10.72
C ASP A 98 16.75 -15.13 -12.05
N THR A 99 16.54 -16.02 -13.03
CA THR A 99 17.15 -15.94 -14.37
C THR A 99 16.74 -14.68 -15.14
N ILE A 100 15.50 -14.19 -15.02
CA ILE A 100 15.10 -12.92 -15.68
C ILE A 100 15.44 -11.67 -14.88
N SER A 101 15.77 -11.78 -13.59
CA SER A 101 16.03 -10.60 -12.76
C SER A 101 17.42 -10.01 -12.96
N SER A 102 18.34 -10.73 -13.63
CA SER A 102 19.73 -10.31 -13.81
C SER A 102 20.17 -10.39 -15.27
N PRO A 103 20.88 -9.37 -15.78
CA PRO A 103 21.46 -9.41 -17.12
C PRO A 103 22.62 -10.40 -17.21
N ASN A 104 22.83 -10.94 -18.40
CA ASN A 104 24.05 -11.66 -18.78
C ASN A 104 25.16 -10.66 -19.16
N ASP A 105 24.81 -9.58 -19.86
CA ASP A 105 25.74 -8.52 -20.26
C ASP A 105 25.63 -7.30 -19.32
N PRO A 106 26.75 -6.85 -18.70
CA PRO A 106 26.73 -5.72 -17.77
C PRO A 106 26.31 -4.39 -18.41
N SER A 107 26.41 -4.25 -19.74
CA SER A 107 25.96 -3.03 -20.45
C SER A 107 24.44 -2.83 -20.39
N LEU A 108 23.67 -3.91 -20.17
CA LEU A 108 22.22 -3.85 -20.04
C LEU A 108 21.77 -3.64 -18.59
N ALA A 109 22.69 -3.57 -17.62
CA ALA A 109 22.32 -3.45 -16.21
C ALA A 109 21.42 -2.23 -15.90
N GLU A 110 21.61 -1.12 -16.62
CA GLU A 110 20.76 0.08 -16.48
C GLU A 110 19.30 -0.20 -16.89
N ASP A 111 19.09 -0.95 -17.97
CA ASP A 111 17.74 -1.30 -18.46
C ASP A 111 16.99 -2.18 -17.45
N PHE A 112 17.68 -3.15 -16.83
CA PHE A 112 17.09 -4.00 -15.79
C PHE A 112 16.76 -3.20 -14.51
N ILE A 113 17.62 -2.25 -14.13
CA ILE A 113 17.37 -1.35 -12.99
C ILE A 113 16.16 -0.46 -13.29
N MET A 114 16.05 0.07 -14.51
CA MET A 114 14.91 0.89 -14.91
C MET A 114 13.60 0.08 -14.84
N GLN A 115 13.61 -1.17 -15.28
CA GLN A 115 12.47 -2.07 -15.16
C GLN A 115 12.07 -2.32 -13.70
N GLU A 116 13.04 -2.52 -12.80
CA GLU A 116 12.78 -2.67 -11.36
C GLU A 116 12.19 -1.39 -10.75
N GLN A 117 12.69 -0.21 -11.15
CA GLN A 117 12.15 1.07 -10.70
C GLN A 117 10.70 1.27 -11.15
N ASP A 118 10.37 0.92 -12.39
CA ASP A 118 9.02 0.99 -12.92
C ASP A 118 8.05 0.12 -12.12
N ASP A 119 8.45 -1.12 -11.77
CA ASP A 119 7.66 -1.99 -10.90
C ASP A 119 7.45 -1.40 -9.49
N GLN A 120 8.45 -0.68 -8.95
CA GLN A 120 8.32 0.03 -7.68
C GLN A 120 7.37 1.22 -7.78
N LEU A 121 7.41 1.97 -8.89
CA LEU A 121 6.52 3.10 -9.14
C LEU A 121 5.06 2.66 -9.28
N ASP A 122 4.80 1.52 -9.93
CA ASP A 122 3.45 0.98 -10.07
C ASP A 122 2.85 0.64 -8.69
N ARG A 123 3.64 -0.01 -7.81
CA ARG A 123 3.24 -0.31 -6.42
C ARG A 123 3.00 0.96 -5.60
N LEU A 124 3.86 1.97 -5.80
CA LEU A 124 3.70 3.27 -5.16
C LEU A 124 2.42 3.97 -5.63
N GLY A 125 2.12 3.92 -6.93
CA GLY A 125 0.89 4.43 -7.52
C GLY A 125 -0.35 3.79 -6.90
N GLU A 126 -0.36 2.48 -6.75
CA GLU A 126 -1.45 1.75 -6.08
C GLU A 126 -1.62 2.19 -4.61
N SER A 127 -0.51 2.36 -3.89
CA SER A 127 -0.52 2.83 -2.50
C SER A 127 -1.05 4.27 -2.39
N ILE A 128 -0.61 5.16 -3.28
CA ILE A 128 -1.10 6.54 -3.35
C ILE A 128 -2.60 6.55 -3.68
N GLY A 129 -3.07 5.69 -4.57
CA GLY A 129 -4.50 5.53 -4.87
C GLY A 129 -5.31 5.17 -3.63
N ARG A 130 -4.85 4.18 -2.84
CA ARG A 130 -5.47 3.82 -1.56
C ARG A 130 -5.41 4.96 -0.54
N GLN A 131 -4.27 5.66 -0.44
CA GLN A 131 -4.13 6.81 0.45
C GLN A 131 -5.08 7.95 0.07
N HIS A 132 -5.25 8.22 -1.22
CA HIS A 132 -6.21 9.20 -1.71
C HIS A 132 -7.64 8.83 -1.34
N GLN A 133 -8.03 7.55 -1.50
CA GLN A 133 -9.32 7.04 -1.04
C GLN A 133 -9.53 7.27 0.46
N LEU A 134 -8.53 6.97 1.29
CA LEU A 134 -8.57 7.24 2.72
C LEU A 134 -8.70 8.73 3.02
N SER A 135 -8.01 9.59 2.26
CA SER A 135 -8.11 11.04 2.40
C SER A 135 -9.52 11.55 2.13
N ILE A 136 -10.22 11.00 1.14
CA ILE A 136 -11.63 11.34 0.87
C ILE A 136 -12.50 10.94 2.06
N GLN A 137 -12.35 9.71 2.56
CA GLN A 137 -13.12 9.23 3.71
C GLN A 137 -12.88 10.07 4.97
N ILE A 138 -11.64 10.49 5.22
CA ILE A 138 -11.31 11.40 6.32
C ILE A 138 -11.99 12.75 6.11
N GLY A 139 -12.03 13.27 4.88
CA GLY A 139 -12.76 14.48 4.54
C GLY A 139 -14.25 14.39 4.90
N ASP A 140 -14.91 13.33 4.43
CA ASP A 140 -16.34 13.09 4.69
C ASP A 140 -16.62 12.94 6.20
N GLU A 141 -15.75 12.24 6.94
CA GLU A 141 -15.87 12.08 8.39
C GLU A 141 -15.63 13.41 9.15
N LEU A 142 -14.68 14.23 8.70
CA LEU A 142 -14.46 15.56 9.27
C LEU A 142 -15.67 16.47 9.05
N GLU A 143 -16.31 16.43 7.87
CA GLU A 143 -17.56 17.16 7.63
C GLU A 143 -18.68 16.68 8.56
N GLY A 144 -18.80 15.36 8.76
CA GLY A 144 -19.71 14.76 9.73
C GLY A 144 -19.44 15.23 11.16
N GLN A 145 -18.17 15.32 11.57
CA GLN A 145 -17.77 15.82 12.88
C GLN A 145 -18.08 17.31 13.06
N VAL A 146 -17.95 18.14 12.02
CA VAL A 146 -18.38 19.54 12.07
C VAL A 146 -19.88 19.64 12.33
N ALA A 147 -20.70 18.83 11.64
CA ALA A 147 -22.14 18.78 11.87
C ALA A 147 -22.49 18.32 13.29
N LEU A 148 -21.79 17.32 13.82
CA LEU A 148 -21.97 16.86 15.21
C LEU A 148 -21.55 17.93 16.22
N LEU A 149 -20.49 18.70 15.96
CA LEU A 149 -20.05 19.79 16.83
C LEU A 149 -21.10 20.91 16.93
N ASP A 150 -21.78 21.24 15.82
CA ASP A 150 -22.88 22.22 15.82
C ASP A 150 -24.08 21.74 16.67
N GLU A 151 -24.43 20.45 16.60
CA GLU A 151 -25.47 19.87 17.46
C GLU A 151 -25.06 19.86 18.95
N VAL A 152 -23.79 19.60 19.24
CA VAL A 152 -23.24 19.67 20.61
C VAL A 152 -23.31 21.09 21.16
N ASP A 153 -22.98 22.12 20.36
CA ASP A 153 -23.09 23.53 20.77
C ASP A 153 -24.54 23.89 21.15
N GLY A 154 -25.50 23.47 20.32
CA GLY A 154 -26.92 23.62 20.61
C GLY A 154 -27.38 22.89 21.90
N HIS A 155 -26.78 21.75 22.23
CA HIS A 155 -27.04 21.06 23.50
C HIS A 155 -26.43 21.81 24.70
N VAL A 156 -25.21 22.33 24.57
CA VAL A 156 -24.53 23.12 25.61
C VAL A 156 -25.35 24.36 25.97
N ASP A 157 -25.87 25.08 24.97
CA ASP A 157 -26.74 26.25 25.17
C ASP A 157 -28.00 25.92 26.00
N ARG A 158 -28.64 24.77 25.71
CA ARG A 158 -29.80 24.29 26.48
C ARG A 158 -29.42 23.97 27.93
N HIS A 159 -28.26 23.37 28.17
CA HIS A 159 -27.78 23.09 29.52
C HIS A 159 -27.47 24.36 30.31
N ILE A 160 -26.88 25.38 29.67
CA ILE A 160 -26.63 26.69 30.28
C ILE A 160 -27.96 27.33 30.71
N GLY A 161 -28.99 27.31 29.86
CA GLY A 161 -30.32 27.84 30.20
C GLY A 161 -30.97 27.14 31.40
N ARG A 162 -30.82 25.81 31.50
CA ARG A 162 -31.34 25.04 32.64
C ARG A 162 -30.55 25.32 33.93
N LEU A 163 -29.23 25.44 33.84
CA LEU A 163 -28.37 25.79 34.98
C LEU A 163 -28.68 27.20 35.50
N ASP A 164 -28.89 28.18 34.61
CA ASP A 164 -29.27 29.53 35.05
C ASP A 164 -30.66 29.54 35.72
N GLY A 165 -31.61 28.78 35.17
CA GLY A 165 -32.91 28.54 35.80
C GLY A 165 -32.81 27.91 37.19
N ALA A 166 -31.96 26.89 37.35
CA ALA A 166 -31.69 26.25 38.63
C ALA A 166 -31.02 27.22 39.63
N ARG A 167 -30.06 28.03 39.17
CA ARG A 167 -29.40 29.08 39.97
C ARG A 167 -30.41 30.11 40.48
N ARG A 168 -31.34 30.56 39.62
CA ARG A 168 -32.42 31.49 40.02
C ARG A 168 -33.33 30.87 41.08
N ARG A 169 -33.69 29.59 40.96
CA ARG A 169 -34.51 28.88 41.95
C ARG A 169 -33.79 28.73 43.29
N LEU A 170 -32.50 28.38 43.27
CA LEU A 170 -31.65 28.34 44.47
C LEU A 170 -31.54 29.73 45.12
N GLY A 171 -31.41 30.79 44.32
CA GLY A 171 -31.43 32.17 44.80
C GLY A 171 -32.74 32.53 45.52
N LYS A 172 -33.89 32.15 44.95
CA LYS A 172 -35.21 32.33 45.57
C LYS A 172 -35.34 31.51 46.86
N PHE A 173 -34.90 30.26 46.86
CA PHE A 173 -34.93 29.40 48.05
C PHE A 173 -34.08 29.99 49.19
N LYS A 174 -32.85 30.43 48.90
CA LYS A 174 -31.97 31.11 49.88
C LYS A 174 -32.62 32.35 50.47
N ARG A 175 -33.31 33.15 49.64
CA ARG A 175 -34.01 34.36 50.08
C ARG A 175 -35.21 34.01 50.98
N ASN A 176 -36.05 33.06 50.58
CA ASN A 176 -37.22 32.62 51.35
C ASN A 176 -36.82 31.99 52.69
N ALA A 177 -35.73 31.22 52.73
CA ALA A 177 -35.19 30.63 53.96
C ALA A 177 -34.59 31.68 54.92
N ARG A 178 -34.15 32.83 54.42
CA ARG A 178 -33.71 33.95 55.27
C ARG A 178 -34.91 34.71 55.86
N GLU A 179 -35.97 34.88 55.09
CA GLU A 179 -37.17 35.60 55.49
C GLU A 179 -37.98 34.86 56.55
N SER A 180 -38.09 33.53 56.45
CA SER A 180 -38.81 32.71 57.44
C SER A 180 -38.17 32.72 58.83
N ARG A 181 -36.84 32.85 58.92
CA ARG A 181 -36.14 32.93 60.21
C ARG A 181 -36.59 34.14 61.03
N GLY A 182 -36.78 35.30 60.40
CA GLY A 182 -37.25 36.51 61.09
C GLY A 182 -38.65 36.33 61.68
N ILE A 183 -39.57 35.76 60.89
CA ILE A 183 -40.95 35.49 61.33
C ILE A 183 -40.97 34.44 62.46
N MET A 184 -40.15 33.39 62.36
CA MET A 184 -40.06 32.36 63.40
C MET A 184 -39.52 32.92 64.73
N TRP A 185 -38.50 33.80 64.69
CA TRP A 185 -38.02 34.50 65.89
C TRP A 185 -39.10 35.39 66.51
N ILE A 186 -39.88 36.11 65.69
CA ILE A 186 -41.00 36.95 66.17
C ILE A 186 -42.08 36.08 66.85
N ILE A 187 -42.52 34.99 66.22
CA ILE A 187 -43.53 34.09 66.81
C ILE A 187 -43.03 33.48 68.13
N GLY A 188 -41.76 33.05 68.19
CA GLY A 188 -41.14 32.54 69.41
C GLY A 188 -41.12 33.57 70.54
N LEU A 189 -40.78 34.83 70.23
CA LEU A 189 -40.83 35.93 71.21
C LEU A 189 -42.25 36.18 71.73
N ILE A 190 -43.27 36.11 70.86
CA ILE A 190 -44.68 36.23 71.27
C ILE A 190 -45.06 35.12 72.25
N ILE A 191 -44.72 33.86 71.94
CA ILE A 191 -45.02 32.72 72.82
C ILE A 191 -44.31 32.88 74.18
N LEU A 192 -43.03 33.25 74.17
CA LEU A 192 -42.25 33.50 75.38
C LEU A 192 -42.89 34.60 76.24
N LEU A 193 -43.33 35.69 75.61
CA LEU A 193 -44.01 36.79 76.29
C LEU A 193 -45.33 36.35 76.91
N VAL A 194 -46.15 35.55 76.22
CA VAL A 194 -47.40 35.00 76.77
C VAL A 194 -47.14 34.11 77.98
N ILE A 195 -46.14 33.23 77.91
CA ILE A 195 -45.74 32.38 79.05
C ILE A 195 -45.33 33.23 80.24
N LEU A 196 -44.53 34.28 80.01
CA LEU A 196 -44.10 35.20 81.06
C LEU A 196 -45.27 35.91 81.72
N ILE A 197 -46.26 36.37 80.93
CA ILE A 197 -47.50 36.97 81.46
C ILE A 197 -48.26 36.00 82.36
N VAL A 198 -48.38 34.72 81.95
CA VAL A 198 -49.10 33.70 82.73
C VAL A 198 -48.38 33.41 84.06
N ILE A 199 -47.04 33.41 84.08
CA ILE A 199 -46.28 33.17 85.30
C ILE A 199 -46.31 34.38 86.25
N LEU A 200 -46.32 35.60 85.70
CA LEU A 200 -46.25 36.84 86.47
C LEU A 200 -47.60 37.31 87.04
N LYS A 201 -48.72 36.76 86.55
CA LYS A 201 -50.09 37.11 86.94
C LYS A 201 -50.65 36.10 87.94
#